data_AF-A0A2V9P9E6-F1
#
_entry.id   AF-A0A2V9P9E6-F1
#
_cell.length_a   1.000
_cell.length_b   1.000
_cell.length_c   1.000
_cell.angle_alpha   90.00
_cell.angle_beta   90.00
_cell.angle_gamma   90.00
#
_symmetry.space_group_name_H-M   'P 1'
#
loop_
_entity.id
_entity.type
_entity.pdbx_description
1 polymer ?
#
loop_
_entity_poly.entity_id
_entity_poly.type
_entity_poly.pdbx_seq_one_letter_code
_entity_poly.pdbx_strand_id
1 'polypeptide(L)'
;MPPDPRAIHISTDGSCYKNPGGRSGCAAIVHYPDHLDREDEQIVDFGCEESSNNRMELLACICVLKWIRENGPWDSVTRVQVFTDSRYVKENLIRAREWKKNNWRNQHGEPRENSDLWKQLLSAHPKTGITVHFEAF
;
A
#
# COMPACT_ATOMS: atom_id res chain seq x y z
N MET A 1 14.45 10.53 6.03
CA MET A 1 15.12 10.07 7.28
C MET A 1 15.64 8.67 7.02
N PRO A 2 16.72 8.20 7.68
CA PRO A 2 17.09 6.80 7.57
C PRO A 2 15.95 5.90 8.08
N PRO A 3 15.78 4.67 7.54
CA PRO A 3 14.84 3.69 8.06
C PRO A 3 15.08 3.43 9.57
N ASP A 4 14.01 3.25 10.34
CA ASP A 4 14.05 2.97 11.77
C ASP A 4 14.38 1.47 11.98
N PRO A 5 15.55 1.11 12.53
CA PRO A 5 15.94 -0.30 12.68
C PRO A 5 15.06 -1.09 13.66
N ARG A 6 14.13 -0.43 14.37
CA ARG A 6 13.14 -1.08 15.25
C ARG A 6 11.74 -1.16 14.62
N ALA A 7 11.55 -0.61 13.42
CA ALA A 7 10.31 -0.72 12.69
C ALA A 7 10.28 -2.00 11.85
N ILE A 8 9.08 -2.47 11.53
CA ILE A 8 8.90 -3.43 10.44
C ILE A 8 8.98 -2.63 9.13
N HIS A 9 9.79 -3.12 8.19
CA HIS A 9 9.91 -2.54 6.85
C HIS A 9 9.16 -3.40 5.86
N ILE A 10 8.30 -2.80 5.05
CA ILE A 10 7.52 -3.54 4.05
C ILE A 10 7.72 -2.90 2.69
N SER A 11 8.37 -3.61 1.76
CA SER A 11 8.56 -3.15 0.38
C SER A 11 7.43 -3.66 -0.48
N THR A 12 6.80 -2.80 -1.29
CA THR A 12 5.64 -3.15 -2.13
C THR A 12 5.92 -2.90 -3.60
N ASP A 13 5.42 -3.77 -4.48
CA ASP A 13 5.45 -3.60 -5.93
C ASP A 13 4.16 -4.17 -6.56
N GLY A 14 3.79 -3.64 -7.72
CA GLY A 14 2.64 -4.07 -8.50
C GLY A 14 2.89 -3.93 -10.00
N SER A 15 2.59 -4.99 -10.75
CA SER A 15 2.84 -5.01 -12.19
C SER A 15 1.67 -5.56 -12.99
N CYS A 16 1.52 -5.04 -14.20
CA CYS A 16 0.60 -5.51 -15.22
C CYS A 16 1.38 -5.82 -16.49
N TYR A 17 1.30 -7.06 -16.96
CA TYR A 17 1.74 -7.41 -18.29
C TYR A 17 0.85 -6.72 -19.32
N LYS A 18 1.41 -6.11 -20.37
CA LYS A 18 0.66 -5.30 -21.36
C LYS A 18 -0.24 -4.24 -20.68
N ASN A 19 0.37 -3.25 -20.04
CA ASN A 19 -0.31 -2.23 -19.24
C ASN A 19 -0.98 -1.13 -20.10
N PRO A 20 -2.31 -0.89 -19.99
CA PRO A 20 -3.31 -1.66 -19.25
C PRO A 20 -3.87 -2.86 -20.05
N GLY A 21 -4.38 -3.87 -19.34
CA GLY A 21 -5.26 -4.90 -19.91
C GLY A 21 -4.74 -6.33 -19.94
N GLY A 22 -3.49 -6.60 -19.54
CA GLY A 22 -3.05 -8.00 -19.37
C GLY A 22 -3.04 -8.48 -17.93
N ARG A 23 -2.54 -9.71 -17.76
CA ARG A 23 -2.41 -10.36 -16.45
C ARG A 23 -1.57 -9.52 -15.52
N SER A 24 -1.99 -9.48 -14.27
CA SER A 24 -1.43 -8.57 -13.28
C SER A 24 -1.42 -9.17 -11.88
N GLY A 25 -0.59 -8.59 -11.03
CA GLY A 25 -0.50 -8.96 -9.63
C GLY A 25 0.31 -7.93 -8.84
N CYS A 26 0.25 -8.08 -7.52
CA CYS A 26 1.03 -7.29 -6.60
C CYS A 26 1.68 -8.16 -5.53
N ALA A 27 2.77 -7.66 -4.98
CA ALA A 27 3.51 -8.34 -3.94
C ALA A 27 4.05 -7.33 -2.92
N ALA A 28 4.34 -7.84 -1.73
CA ALA A 28 5.13 -7.14 -0.75
C ALA A 28 6.04 -8.11 0.01
N ILE A 29 7.20 -7.61 0.43
CA ILE A 29 8.13 -8.33 1.31
C ILE A 29 8.13 -7.62 2.65
N VAL A 30 7.86 -8.37 3.71
CA VAL A 30 7.90 -7.92 5.10
C VAL A 30 9.26 -8.29 5.68
N HIS A 31 10.03 -7.29 6.04
CA HIS A 31 11.30 -7.42 6.76
C HIS A 31 11.09 -7.08 8.23
N TYR A 32 11.34 -8.05 9.09
CA TYR A 32 11.28 -7.86 10.53
C TYR A 32 12.59 -7.28 11.05
N PRO A 33 12.54 -6.38 12.06
CA PRO A 33 13.75 -5.90 12.72
C PRO A 33 14.43 -7.05 13.49
N ASP A 34 15.77 -7.05 13.53
CA ASP A 34 16.60 -8.14 14.10
C ASP A 34 16.16 -8.61 15.49
N HIS A 35 15.65 -7.69 16.33
CA HIS A 35 15.24 -7.99 17.70
C HIS A 35 13.98 -8.89 17.81
N LEU A 36 13.25 -9.12 16.71
CA LEU A 36 12.09 -10.02 16.69
C LEU A 36 12.46 -11.47 16.34
N ASP A 37 13.67 -11.74 15.86
CA ASP A 37 14.14 -13.07 15.45
C ASP A 37 13.12 -13.81 14.55
N ARG A 38 12.70 -13.13 13.48
CA ARG A 38 11.72 -13.62 12.51
C ARG A 38 12.27 -13.58 11.09
N GLU A 39 11.94 -14.61 10.32
CA GLU A 39 12.21 -14.64 8.89
C GLU A 39 11.30 -13.69 8.12
N ASP A 40 11.78 -13.22 6.97
CA ASP A 40 11.01 -12.39 6.06
C ASP A 40 9.76 -13.12 5.55
N GLU A 41 8.66 -12.39 5.41
CA GLU A 41 7.39 -12.91 4.90
C GLU A 41 7.01 -12.28 3.56
N GLN A 42 6.29 -13.04 2.72
CA GLN A 42 5.78 -12.56 1.45
C GLN A 42 4.26 -12.40 1.51
N ILE A 43 3.78 -11.25 1.03
CA ILE A 43 2.38 -11.00 0.77
C ILE A 43 2.23 -10.99 -0.74
N VAL A 44 1.41 -11.87 -1.30
CA VAL A 44 1.22 -11.96 -2.75
C VAL A 44 -0.27 -12.01 -3.09
N ASP A 45 -0.65 -11.25 -4.11
CA ASP A 45 -1.97 -11.32 -4.72
C ASP A 45 -1.80 -11.31 -6.24
N PHE A 46 -1.93 -12.50 -6.83
CA PHE A 46 -1.82 -12.73 -8.26
C PHE A 46 -3.19 -13.12 -8.82
N GLY A 47 -3.46 -12.75 -10.07
CA GLY A 47 -4.62 -13.29 -10.80
C GLY A 47 -5.67 -12.26 -11.20
N CYS A 48 -5.33 -10.97 -11.23
CA CYS A 48 -6.16 -10.01 -11.95
C CYS A 48 -5.94 -10.21 -13.46
N GLU A 49 -6.97 -10.71 -14.15
CA GLU A 49 -6.93 -11.00 -15.59
C GLU A 49 -6.71 -9.75 -16.43
N GLU A 50 -7.34 -8.64 -16.04
CA GLU A 50 -7.21 -7.33 -16.70
C GLU A 50 -7.08 -6.21 -15.65
N SER A 51 -5.97 -5.47 -15.67
CA SER A 51 -5.73 -4.34 -14.76
C SER A 51 -4.73 -3.33 -15.33
N SER A 52 -4.14 -2.49 -14.49
CA SER A 52 -3.06 -1.57 -14.83
C SER A 52 -1.98 -1.54 -13.74
N ASN A 53 -0.78 -1.05 -14.05
CA ASN A 53 0.31 -0.92 -13.07
C ASN A 53 -0.15 -0.08 -11.86
N ASN A 54 -0.73 1.10 -12.10
CA ASN A 54 -1.19 2.00 -11.03
C ASN A 54 -2.20 1.32 -10.09
N ARG A 55 -3.08 0.46 -10.62
CA ARG A 55 -4.03 -0.31 -9.79
C ARG A 55 -3.30 -1.35 -8.95
N MET A 56 -2.31 -2.04 -9.50
CA MET A 56 -1.56 -3.06 -8.77
C MET A 56 -0.65 -2.48 -7.70
N GLU A 57 0.04 -1.36 -7.99
CA GLU A 57 0.84 -0.64 -6.99
C GLU A 57 -0.03 -0.19 -5.80
N LEU A 58 -1.23 0.34 -6.09
CA LEU A 58 -2.17 0.76 -5.06
C LEU A 58 -2.78 -0.44 -4.31
N LEU A 59 -3.03 -1.55 -5.00
CA LEU A 59 -3.50 -2.79 -4.39
C LEU A 59 -2.44 -3.39 -3.44
N ALA A 60 -1.16 -3.35 -3.82
CA ALA A 60 -0.04 -3.79 -2.96
C ALA A 60 -0.09 -3.08 -1.60
N CYS A 61 -0.23 -1.76 -1.62
CA CYS A 61 -0.36 -0.94 -0.41
C CYS A 61 -1.59 -1.33 0.43
N ILE A 62 -2.72 -1.64 -0.21
CA ILE A 62 -3.95 -2.08 0.49
C ILE A 62 -3.76 -3.46 1.14
N CYS A 63 -3.14 -4.40 0.43
CA CYS A 63 -2.84 -5.74 0.94
C CYS A 63 -1.94 -5.67 2.17
N VAL A 64 -0.90 -4.82 2.14
CA VAL A 64 -0.05 -4.57 3.31
C VAL A 64 -0.83 -4.02 4.50
N LEU A 65 -1.69 -3.01 4.30
CA LEU A 65 -2.49 -2.46 5.41
C LEU A 65 -3.45 -3.50 6.03
N LYS A 66 -4.04 -4.38 5.20
CA LYS A 66 -4.89 -5.47 5.67
C LYS A 66 -4.07 -6.51 6.45
N TRP A 67 -2.91 -6.88 5.92
CA TRP A 67 -1.99 -7.83 6.56
C TRP A 67 -1.49 -7.31 7.92
N ILE A 68 -1.12 -6.02 8.01
CA ILE A 68 -0.70 -5.39 9.28
C ILE A 68 -1.80 -5.51 10.34
N ARG A 69 -3.05 -5.23 9.96
CA ARG A 69 -4.21 -5.34 10.86
C ARG A 69 -4.42 -6.77 11.37
N GLU A 70 -4.14 -7.76 10.53
CA GLU A 70 -4.39 -9.18 10.84
C GLU A 70 -3.26 -9.83 11.64
N ASN A 71 -2.02 -9.36 11.47
CA ASN A 71 -0.83 -9.97 12.08
C ASN A 71 -0.24 -9.16 13.24
N GLY A 72 -0.58 -7.86 13.35
CA GLY A 72 -0.19 -7.00 14.46
C GLY A 72 -1.29 -6.82 15.52
N PRO A 73 -1.05 -5.96 16.53
CA PRO A 73 0.21 -5.28 16.83
C PRO A 73 1.25 -6.22 17.44
N TRP A 74 2.53 -5.89 17.28
CA TRP A 74 3.65 -6.62 17.89
C TRP A 74 4.12 -5.88 19.15
N ASP A 75 4.41 -6.61 20.24
CA ASP A 75 4.70 -6.03 21.56
C ASP A 75 5.89 -5.04 21.58
N SER A 76 6.90 -5.24 20.73
CA SER A 76 8.11 -4.40 20.68
C SER A 76 8.18 -3.45 19.47
N VAL A 77 7.14 -3.40 18.63
CA VAL A 77 7.12 -2.57 17.42
C VAL A 77 6.11 -1.45 17.58
N THR A 78 6.56 -0.21 17.36
CA THR A 78 5.71 0.99 17.50
C THR A 78 5.26 1.58 16.17
N ARG A 79 5.92 1.21 15.07
CA ARG A 79 5.61 1.69 13.72
C ARG A 79 5.97 0.67 12.64
N VAL A 80 5.31 0.80 11.49
CA VAL A 80 5.63 0.11 10.24
C VAL A 80 5.99 1.15 9.19
N GLN A 81 7.07 0.94 8.44
CA GLN A 81 7.44 1.76 7.29
C GLN A 81 7.20 0.96 6.00
N VAL A 82 6.27 1.43 5.19
CA VAL A 82 5.91 0.84 3.91
C VAL A 82 6.63 1.60 2.80
N PHE A 83 7.47 0.91 2.04
CA PHE A 83 8.25 1.48 0.96
C PHE A 83 7.65 1.11 -0.40
N THR A 84 7.47 2.11 -1.25
CA THR A 84 7.02 1.92 -2.64
C THR A 84 7.81 2.84 -3.58
N ASP A 85 8.13 2.34 -4.77
CA ASP A 85 8.70 3.13 -5.87
C ASP A 85 7.61 3.72 -6.79
N SER A 86 6.33 3.43 -6.52
CA SER A 86 5.19 3.95 -7.25
C SER A 86 5.10 5.46 -7.14
N ARG A 87 5.41 6.15 -8.24
CA ARG A 87 5.13 7.59 -8.38
C ARG A 87 3.64 7.88 -8.26
N TYR A 88 2.80 6.99 -8.78
CA TYR A 88 1.35 7.14 -8.72
C TYR A 88 0.84 7.19 -7.27
N VAL A 89 1.24 6.24 -6.43
CA VAL A 89 0.86 6.22 -5.01
C VAL A 89 1.43 7.46 -4.30
N LYS A 90 2.72 7.74 -4.49
CA LYS A 90 3.43 8.87 -3.86
C LYS A 90 2.76 10.21 -4.12
N GLU A 91 2.49 10.52 -5.38
CA GLU A 91 1.95 11.84 -5.78
C GLU A 91 0.49 12.04 -5.35
N ASN A 92 -0.25 10.95 -5.12
CA ASN A 92 -1.69 11.00 -4.91
C ASN A 92 -2.12 10.66 -3.48
N LEU A 93 -1.27 10.06 -2.64
CA LEU A 93 -1.63 9.66 -1.27
C LEU A 93 -2.19 10.82 -0.43
N ILE A 94 -1.51 11.98 -0.47
CA ILE A 94 -1.96 13.19 0.23
C ILE A 94 -3.25 13.72 -0.39
N ARG A 95 -3.30 13.81 -1.72
CA ARG A 95 -4.45 14.32 -2.50
C ARG A 95 -5.71 13.46 -2.32
N ALA A 96 -5.57 12.15 -2.16
CA ALA A 96 -6.68 11.23 -1.95
C ALA A 96 -7.51 11.60 -0.71
N ARG A 97 -6.87 12.16 0.33
CA ARG A 97 -7.58 12.67 1.52
C ARG A 97 -8.46 13.88 1.19
N GLU A 98 -8.05 14.71 0.24
CA GLU A 98 -8.84 15.84 -0.26
C GLU A 98 -9.96 15.37 -1.20
N TRP A 99 -9.69 14.38 -2.05
CA TRP A 99 -10.69 13.82 -2.96
C TRP A 99 -11.87 13.21 -2.20
N LYS A 100 -11.62 12.62 -1.04
CA LYS A 100 -12.67 12.15 -0.12
C LYS A 100 -13.65 13.27 0.26
N LYS A 101 -13.19 14.51 0.40
CA LYS A 101 -14.04 15.68 0.73
C LYS A 101 -14.91 16.12 -0.46
N ASN A 102 -14.44 15.90 -1.69
CA ASN A 102 -15.18 16.24 -2.92
C ASN A 102 -15.84 15.02 -3.57
N ASN A 103 -16.32 14.06 -2.78
CA ASN A 103 -17.00 12.85 -3.25
C ASN A 103 -16.27 12.10 -4.39
N TRP A 104 -14.94 12.12 -4.38
CA TRP A 104 -14.09 11.45 -5.36
C TRP A 104 -14.26 11.93 -6.80
N ARG A 105 -14.65 13.20 -6.99
CA ARG A 105 -14.82 13.80 -8.32
C ARG A 105 -13.71 14.79 -8.66
N ASN A 106 -13.41 14.91 -9.94
CA ASN A 106 -12.53 15.93 -10.49
C ASN A 106 -13.31 17.26 -10.69
N GLN A 107 -12.62 18.29 -11.20
CA GLN A 107 -13.23 19.61 -11.47
C GLN A 107 -14.33 19.58 -12.55
N HIS A 108 -14.35 18.56 -13.39
CA HIS A 108 -15.36 18.33 -14.43
C HIS A 108 -16.53 17.48 -13.92
N GLY A 109 -16.54 17.11 -12.64
CA GLY A 109 -17.58 16.27 -12.05
C GLY A 109 -17.42 14.78 -12.33
N GLU A 110 -16.33 14.34 -12.96
CA GLU A 110 -16.10 12.94 -13.30
C GLU A 110 -15.46 12.18 -12.13
N PRO A 111 -15.72 10.88 -11.98
CA PRO A 111 -15.03 10.05 -10.98
C PRO A 111 -13.52 10.09 -11.19
N ARG A 112 -12.77 10.23 -10.10
CA ARG A 112 -11.31 10.11 -10.15
C ARG A 112 -10.89 8.67 -10.40
N GLU A 113 -9.84 8.54 -11.19
CA GLU A 113 -9.21 7.26 -11.48
C GLU A 113 -8.87 6.49 -10.20
N ASN A 114 -9.13 5.19 -10.19
CA ASN A 114 -8.86 4.28 -9.07
C ASN A 114 -9.49 4.72 -7.74
N SER A 115 -10.56 5.52 -7.77
CA SER A 115 -11.25 5.98 -6.56
C SER A 115 -11.80 4.83 -5.71
N ASP A 116 -12.11 3.68 -6.31
CA ASP A 116 -12.47 2.44 -5.64
C ASP A 116 -11.35 1.95 -4.71
N LEU A 117 -10.12 1.89 -5.21
CA LEU A 117 -8.95 1.44 -4.44
C LEU A 117 -8.49 2.50 -3.45
N TRP A 118 -8.50 3.78 -3.82
CA TRP A 118 -8.16 4.86 -2.86
C TRP A 118 -9.11 4.91 -1.67
N LYS A 119 -10.42 4.66 -1.88
CA LYS A 119 -11.38 4.50 -0.78
C LYS A 119 -10.99 3.34 0.14
N GLN A 120 -10.59 2.20 -0.42
CA GLN A 120 -10.14 1.06 0.35
C GLN A 120 -8.87 1.36 1.15
N LEU A 121 -7.86 1.98 0.53
CA LEU A 121 -6.62 2.37 1.20
C LEU A 121 -6.90 3.30 2.39
N LEU A 122 -7.66 4.37 2.17
CA LEU A 122 -8.00 5.32 3.24
C LEU A 122 -8.88 4.72 4.34
N SER A 123 -9.65 3.67 4.03
CA SER A 123 -10.46 2.93 5.00
C SER A 123 -9.64 1.92 5.80
N ALA A 124 -8.63 1.31 5.19
CA ALA A 124 -7.76 0.32 5.81
C ALA A 124 -6.71 0.97 6.73
N HIS A 125 -6.15 2.11 6.32
CA HIS A 125 -5.05 2.77 7.03
C HIS A 125 -5.30 3.05 8.53
N PRO A 126 -6.46 3.59 8.97
CA PRO A 126 -6.69 3.82 10.40
C PRO A 126 -7.00 2.53 11.18
N LYS A 127 -7.21 1.39 10.52
CA LYS A 127 -7.59 0.11 11.15
C LYS A 127 -6.40 -0.77 11.50
N THR A 128 -5.18 -0.33 11.22
CA THR A 128 -3.95 -1.11 11.43
C THR A 128 -3.60 -1.29 12.91
N GLY A 129 -4.11 -0.44 13.81
CA GLY A 129 -3.76 -0.49 15.24
C GLY A 129 -2.33 -0.06 15.58
N ILE A 130 -1.50 0.20 14.56
CA ILE A 130 -0.12 0.67 14.65
C ILE A 130 0.12 1.82 13.69
N THR A 131 1.07 2.70 14.02
CA THR A 131 1.46 3.81 13.14
C THR A 131 2.09 3.28 11.86
N VAL A 132 1.51 3.62 10.71
CA VAL A 132 2.05 3.25 9.40
C VAL A 132 2.49 4.50 8.66
N HIS A 133 3.74 4.49 8.17
CA HIS A 133 4.30 5.54 7.32
C HIS A 133 4.54 4.97 5.92
N PHE A 134 4.07 5.69 4.90
CA PHE A 134 4.47 5.42 3.52
C PHE A 134 5.72 6.23 3.20
N GLU A 135 6.80 5.53 2.88
CA GLU A 135 8.08 6.07 2.47
C GLU A 135 8.23 5.86 0.95
N ALA A 136 8.88 6.80 0.28
CA ALA A 136 9.23 6.66 -1.11
C ALA A 136 10.75 6.58 -1.25
N PHE A 137 11.21 5.70 -2.14
CA PHE A 137 12.58 5.74 -2.64
C PHE A 137 12.80 6.92 -3.59
#